data_AF-A0A520BJN0-F1
#
_entry.id   AF-A0A520BJN0-F1
#
_cell.length_a   1.000
_cell.length_b   1.000
_cell.length_c   1.000
_cell.angle_alpha   90.00
_cell.angle_beta   90.00
_cell.angle_gamma   90.00
#
_symmetry.space_group_name_H-M   'P 1'
#
loop_
_entity.id
_entity.type
_entity.pdbx_description
1 polymer ?
#
loop_
_entity_poly.entity_id
_entity_poly.type
_entity_poly.pdbx_seq_one_letter_code
_entity_poly.pdbx_strand_id
1 'polypeptide(L)'
;EINIAVEGHTDSQKINNLGQIKDNWDLSVLRSTSVVRFLTDEQKVESVRMTATGKGQFQPLGENTSAEGRSKNRRIEIVLSPKLDELYDLIKQ
;
A
#
# COMPACT_ATOMS: atom_id res chain seq x y z
N GLU A 1 -1.94 -17.60 -11.50
CA GLU A 1 -2.02 -16.13 -11.66
C GLU A 1 -1.60 -15.40 -10.39
N ILE A 2 -1.19 -14.12 -10.49
CA ILE A 2 -0.65 -13.31 -9.36
C ILE A 2 -1.64 -12.21 -8.97
N ASN A 3 -1.94 -12.11 -7.68
CA ASN A 3 -2.64 -10.99 -7.05
C ASN A 3 -1.62 -9.92 -6.60
N ILE A 4 -2.03 -8.66 -6.67
CA ILE A 4 -1.19 -7.49 -6.40
C ILE A 4 -1.85 -6.69 -5.28
N ALA A 5 -1.20 -6.59 -4.13
CA ALA A 5 -1.61 -5.68 -3.06
C ALA A 5 -0.68 -4.46 -3.04
N VAL A 6 -1.26 -3.27 -3.15
CA VAL A 6 -0.55 -2.00 -3.05
C VAL A 6 -0.78 -1.44 -1.65
N GLU A 7 0.25 -1.39 -0.82
CA GLU A 7 0.14 -0.99 0.58
C GLU A 7 0.73 0.40 0.79
N GLY A 8 -0.08 1.32 1.31
CA GLY A 8 0.36 2.66 1.66
C GLY A 8 0.82 2.76 3.11
N HIS A 9 1.94 3.44 3.34
CA HIS A 9 2.46 3.72 4.68
C HIS A 9 2.78 5.20 4.86
N THR A 10 2.64 5.69 6.08
CA THR A 10 3.00 7.05 6.48
C THR A 10 4.09 7.04 7.55
N ASP A 11 4.65 8.21 7.83
CA ASP A 11 5.37 8.43 9.08
C ASP A 11 4.39 8.71 10.24
N SER A 12 4.93 8.98 11.42
CA SER A 12 4.15 9.24 12.63
C SER A 12 3.69 10.69 12.81
N GLN A 13 3.95 11.59 11.86
CA GLN A 13 3.50 12.97 11.97
C GLN A 13 1.99 13.01 11.81
N LYS A 14 1.32 13.75 12.70
CA LYS A 14 -0.11 13.99 12.58
C LYS A 14 -0.36 14.80 11.32
N ILE A 15 -1.35 14.36 10.56
CA ILE A 15 -1.86 15.10 9.43
C ILE A 15 -2.65 16.28 9.96
N ASN A 16 -2.15 17.48 9.66
CA ASN A 16 -2.85 18.73 9.89
C ASN A 16 -3.07 19.37 8.52
N ASN A 17 -4.25 19.93 8.27
CA ASN A 17 -4.56 20.80 7.13
C ASN A 17 -4.60 20.14 5.72
N LEU A 18 -4.92 18.85 5.60
CA LEU A 18 -5.12 18.19 4.30
C LEU A 18 -6.61 18.07 3.89
N GLY A 19 -7.43 19.03 4.29
CA GLY A 19 -8.85 19.09 3.91
C GLY A 19 -9.65 17.92 4.48
N GLN A 20 -10.12 17.01 3.60
CA GLN A 20 -10.97 15.88 3.96
C GLN A 20 -10.21 14.69 4.57
N ILE A 21 -8.87 14.69 4.50
CA ILE A 21 -8.03 13.61 5.05
C ILE A 21 -7.99 13.78 6.57
N LYS A 22 -8.58 12.83 7.31
CA LYS A 22 -8.72 12.93 8.76
C LYS A 22 -7.44 12.54 9.50
N ASP A 23 -6.73 11.53 9.01
CA ASP A 23 -5.55 10.99 9.67
C ASP A 23 -4.60 10.25 8.70
N ASN A 24 -3.63 9.56 9.28
CA ASN A 24 -2.66 8.75 8.54
C ASN A 24 -3.28 7.51 7.90
N TRP A 25 -4.41 6.99 8.39
CA TRP A 25 -5.14 5.91 7.72
C TRP A 25 -5.66 6.41 6.37
N ASP A 26 -6.42 7.50 6.37
CA ASP A 26 -6.97 8.10 5.16
C ASP A 26 -5.87 8.43 4.14
N LEU A 27 -4.78 9.08 4.60
CA LEU A 27 -3.67 9.44 3.72
C LEU A 27 -3.02 8.21 3.09
N SER A 28 -2.81 7.15 3.88
CA SER A 28 -2.17 5.91 3.39
C SER A 28 -3.00 5.22 2.31
N VAL A 29 -4.32 5.12 2.49
CA VAL A 29 -5.25 4.53 1.52
C VAL A 29 -5.30 5.35 0.24
N LEU A 30 -5.37 6.68 0.35
CA LEU A 30 -5.43 7.58 -0.81
C LEU A 30 -4.16 7.48 -1.67
N ARG A 31 -2.98 7.42 -1.02
CA ARG A 31 -1.70 7.24 -1.73
C ARG A 31 -1.65 5.90 -2.46
N SER A 32 -2.07 4.81 -1.80
CA SER A 32 -2.13 3.49 -2.43
C SER A 32 -3.10 3.49 -3.63
N THR A 33 -4.28 4.09 -3.47
CA THR A 33 -5.27 4.21 -4.55
C THR A 33 -4.72 4.98 -5.75
N SER A 34 -3.93 6.04 -5.51
CA SER A 34 -3.27 6.78 -6.59
C SER A 34 -2.33 5.92 -7.42
N VAL A 35 -1.62 4.98 -6.78
CA VAL A 35 -0.73 4.04 -7.48
C VAL A 35 -1.54 2.99 -8.24
N VAL A 36 -2.61 2.44 -7.66
CA VAL A 36 -3.52 1.52 -8.37
C VAL A 36 -4.12 2.17 -9.61
N ARG A 37 -4.55 3.44 -9.52
CA ARG A 37 -5.04 4.20 -10.68
C ARG A 37 -3.96 4.34 -11.74
N PHE A 38 -2.75 4.75 -11.37
CA PHE A 38 -1.63 4.82 -12.32
C PHE A 38 -1.36 3.47 -13.01
N LEU A 39 -1.32 2.36 -12.26
CA LEU A 39 -1.10 1.02 -12.82
C LEU A 39 -2.24 0.59 -13.75
N THR A 40 -3.48 0.97 -13.44
CA THR A 40 -4.65 0.66 -14.27
C THR A 40 -4.67 1.51 -15.54
N ASP A 41 -4.56 2.83 -15.38
CA ASP A 41 -4.82 3.81 -16.41
C ASP A 41 -3.63 3.94 -17.37
N GLU A 42 -2.40 3.94 -16.86
CA GLU A 42 -1.19 4.13 -17.66
C GLU A 42 -0.53 2.79 -18.03
N GLN A 43 -0.47 1.84 -17.10
CA GLN A 43 0.22 0.56 -17.32
C GLN A 43 -0.71 -0.57 -17.76
N LYS A 44 -2.03 -0.33 -17.82
CA LYS A 44 -3.06 -1.29 -18.27
C LYS A 44 -3.06 -2.60 -17.47
N VAL A 45 -2.66 -2.56 -16.20
CA VAL A 45 -2.79 -3.69 -15.29
C VAL A 45 -4.28 -3.88 -14.98
N GLU A 46 -4.77 -5.11 -15.09
CA GLU A 46 -6.17 -5.43 -14.79
C GLU A 46 -6.52 -5.10 -13.34
N SER A 47 -7.52 -4.25 -13.13
CA SER A 47 -7.94 -3.79 -11.81
C SER A 47 -8.40 -4.92 -10.90
N VAL A 48 -9.00 -5.98 -11.46
CA VAL A 48 -9.45 -7.18 -10.71
C VAL A 48 -8.30 -7.90 -10.00
N ARG A 49 -7.05 -7.70 -10.46
CA ARG A 49 -5.86 -8.31 -9.86
C ARG A 49 -5.26 -7.47 -8.74
N MET A 50 -5.76 -6.24 -8.53
CA MET A 50 -5.16 -5.26 -7.63
C MET A 50 -6.06 -4.96 -6.43
N THR A 51 -5.43 -4.76 -5.27
CA THR A 51 -6.10 -4.23 -4.06
C THR A 51 -5.27 -3.10 -3.48
N ALA A 52 -5.91 -1.95 -3.23
CA ALA A 52 -5.30 -0.84 -2.51
C ALA A 52 -5.55 -1.00 -0.99
N THR A 53 -4.49 -0.98 -0.19
CA THR A 53 -4.58 -1.00 1.27
C THR A 53 -3.82 0.17 1.88
N GLY A 54 -4.24 0.60 3.06
CA GLY A 54 -3.53 1.58 3.88
C GLY A 54 -3.14 0.94 5.20
N LYS A 55 -1.92 1.22 5.69
CA LYS A 55 -1.39 0.75 6.98
C LYS A 55 -1.14 1.89 7.97
N GLY A 56 -1.41 3.13 7.55
CA GLY A 56 -1.06 4.33 8.31
C GLY A 56 0.40 4.33 8.76
N GLN A 57 0.62 4.74 10.00
CA GLN A 57 1.95 4.88 10.61
C GLN A 57 2.44 3.64 11.37
N PHE A 58 1.65 2.56 11.39
CA PHE A 58 1.80 1.48 12.37
C PHE A 58 2.80 0.38 11.96
N GLN A 59 3.39 0.50 10.76
CA GLN A 59 4.45 -0.39 10.27
C GLN A 59 5.67 0.41 9.76
N PRO A 60 6.41 1.07 10.67
CA PRO A 60 7.61 1.81 10.32
C PRO A 60 8.76 0.86 9.99
N LEU A 61 9.57 1.20 8.99
CA LEU A 61 10.85 0.52 8.70
C LEU A 61 12.01 1.08 9.53
N GLY A 62 11.86 2.29 10.07
CA GLY A 62 12.86 2.93 10.91
C GLY A 62 12.26 3.95 11.85
N GLU A 63 13.08 4.52 12.70
CA GLU A 63 12.63 5.52 13.67
C GLU A 63 12.08 6.79 12.98
N ASN A 64 11.05 7.40 13.57
CA ASN A 64 10.46 8.65 13.07
C ASN A 64 11.16 9.92 13.61
N THR A 65 12.30 9.74 14.29
CA THR A 65 13.06 10.80 14.96
C THR A 65 13.78 11.71 13.95
N SER A 66 14.36 11.16 12.89
CA SER A 66 15.05 11.91 11.83
C SER A 66 14.18 12.16 10.59
N ALA A 67 14.52 13.19 9.81
CA ALA A 67 13.86 13.45 8.53
C ALA A 67 14.05 12.29 7.54
N GLU A 68 15.23 11.66 7.56
CA GLU A 68 15.55 10.50 6.74
C GLU A 68 14.69 9.28 7.12
N GLY A 69 14.56 8.98 8.43
CA GLY A 69 13.75 7.87 8.91
C GLY A 69 12.26 8.04 8.57
N ARG A 70 11.73 9.25 8.74
CA ARG A 70 10.36 9.58 8.29
C ARG A 70 10.18 9.41 6.78
N SER A 71 11.18 9.79 5.99
CA SER A 71 11.14 9.60 4.53
C SER A 71 11.04 8.12 4.15
N LYS A 72 11.82 7.25 4.82
CA LYS A 72 11.76 5.79 4.62
C LYS A 72 10.39 5.22 5.00
N ASN A 73 9.73 5.76 6.03
CA ASN A 73 8.41 5.29 6.46
C ASN A 73 7.29 5.69 5.50
N ARG A 74 7.41 6.84 4.81
CA ARG A 74 6.44 7.35 3.82
C ARG A 74 6.54 6.64 2.45
N ARG A 75 6.22 5.34 2.41
CA ARG A 75 6.44 4.48 1.23
C ARG A 75 5.15 3.82 0.70
N ILE A 76 5.27 3.22 -0.49
CA ILE A 76 4.32 2.27 -1.04
C ILE A 76 5.03 0.92 -1.18
N GLU A 77 4.39 -0.16 -0.74
CA GLU A 77 4.84 -1.52 -1.02
C GLU A 77 3.91 -2.19 -2.02
N ILE A 78 4.46 -2.96 -2.95
CA ILE A 78 3.69 -3.76 -3.91
C ILE A 78 3.98 -5.22 -3.62
N VAL A 79 3.00 -5.89 -3.00
CA VAL A 79 3.09 -7.29 -2.62
C VAL A 79 2.47 -8.15 -3.72
N LEU A 80 3.26 -9.07 -4.25
CA LEU A 80 2.83 -10.02 -5.26
C LEU A 80 2.60 -11.37 -4.59
N SER A 81 1.38 -11.91 -4.69
CA SER A 81 1.04 -13.21 -4.14
C SER A 81 0.45 -14.13 -5.21
N PRO A 82 0.80 -15.42 -5.23
CA PRO A 82 0.11 -16.38 -6.08
C PRO A 82 -1.35 -16.54 -5.63
N LYS A 83 -2.24 -16.96 -6.53
CA LYS A 83 -3.58 -17.39 -6.14
C LYS A 83 -3.49 -18.57 -5.18
N LEU A 84 -4.06 -18.41 -3.99
CA LEU A 84 -4.01 -19.42 -2.95
C LEU A 84 -4.70 -20.71 -3.37
N ASP A 85 -5.73 -20.62 -4.22
CA ASP A 85 -6.43 -21.77 -4.79
C ASP A 85 -5.49 -22.66 -5.63
N GLU A 86 -4.67 -22.06 -6.50
CA GLU A 86 -3.67 -22.78 -7.29
C GLU A 86 -2.61 -23.44 -6.41
N LEU A 87 -2.24 -22.78 -5.29
CA LEU A 87 -1.31 -23.37 -4.32
C LEU A 87 -1.95 -24.55 -3.57
N TYR A 88 -3.23 -24.45 -3.18
CA TYR A 88 -3.94 -25.53 -2.50
C TYR A 88 -4.10 -26.77 -3.39
N ASP A 89 -4.36 -26.59 -4.68
CA ASP A 89 -4.46 -27.70 -5.63
C ASP A 89 -3.11 -28.43 -5.79
N LEU A 90 -2.00 -27.71 -5.69
CA LEU A 90 -0.65 -28.27 -5.79
C LEU A 90 -0.22 -29.05 -4.54
N ILE A 91 -0.71 -28.67 -3.36
CA ILE A 91 -0.42 -29.35 -2.08
C ILE A 91 -1.30 -30.59 -1.87
N LYS A 92 -2.47 -30.66 -2.52
CA LYS A 92 -3.41 -31.78 -2.42
C LYS A 92 -3.14 -32.93 -3.38
N GLN A 93 -2.20 -32.77 -4.33
CA GLN A 93 -1.66 -33.86 -5.15
C GLN A 93 -0.57 -34.62 -4.39
#